data_AF-A0A2D4MUS3-F1
#
_entry.id   AF-A0A2D4MUS3-F1
#
_cell.length_a   1.000
_cell.length_b   1.000
_cell.length_c   1.000
_cell.angle_alpha   90.00
_cell.angle_beta   90.00
_cell.angle_gamma   90.00
#
_symmetry.space_group_name_H-M   'P 1'
#
loop_
_entity.id
_entity.type
_entity.pdbx_description
1 polymer ?
#
loop_
_entity_poly.entity_id
_entity_poly.type
_entity_poly.pdbx_seq_one_letter_code
_entity_poly.pdbx_strand_id
1 'polypeptide(L)'
;LNSSSEANIRFAFNLFKELNANDRSGNLFFSPLSISASLLMTLLGAKNNTEAQMLKALSVSKDGEVHQRFGKLISGINKPRANYSLSLVNRLFGETSYDFLASFIESIEKFYNAGLEKLNFKVSAEDSRRHINAWVEEKTSGIIQDLL
;
A
#
# COMPACT_ATOMS: atom_id res chain seq x y z
N LEU A 1 15.54 -16.74 1.07
CA LEU A 1 14.57 -15.62 0.99
C LEU A 1 15.25 -14.49 0.22
N ASN A 2 14.54 -13.71 -0.60
CA ASN A 2 15.14 -12.52 -1.21
C ASN A 2 15.08 -11.34 -0.22
N SER A 3 15.93 -10.33 -0.42
CA SER A 3 16.05 -9.16 0.47
C SER A 3 14.73 -8.44 0.76
N SER A 4 13.80 -8.38 -0.20
CA SER A 4 12.48 -7.76 -0.02
C SER A 4 11.59 -8.55 0.94
N SER A 5 11.66 -9.89 0.93
CA SER A 5 10.92 -10.72 1.88
C SER A 5 11.45 -10.53 3.30
N GLU A 6 12.77 -10.47 3.47
CA GLU A 6 13.40 -10.24 4.78
C GLU A 6 13.08 -8.86 5.34
N ALA A 7 13.09 -7.82 4.49
CA ALA A 7 12.69 -6.47 4.87
C ALA A 7 11.22 -6.42 5.31
N ASN A 8 10.32 -7.03 4.53
CA ASN A 8 8.89 -7.07 4.87
C ASN A 8 8.63 -7.85 6.17
N ILE A 9 9.34 -8.96 6.39
CA ILE A 9 9.26 -9.73 7.65
C ILE A 9 9.76 -8.89 8.83
N ARG A 10 10.89 -8.18 8.67
CA ARG A 10 11.42 -7.31 9.72
C ARG A 10 10.47 -6.18 10.06
N PHE A 11 9.92 -5.52 9.05
CA PHE A 11 8.87 -4.50 9.23
C PHE A 11 7.65 -5.08 9.95
N ALA A 12 7.16 -6.26 9.53
CA ALA A 12 6.04 -6.94 10.16
C ALA A 12 6.27 -7.19 11.66
N PHE A 13 7.43 -7.72 12.03
CA PHE A 13 7.77 -7.98 13.43
C PHE A 13 7.90 -6.70 14.25
N ASN A 14 8.50 -5.65 13.69
CA ASN A 14 8.59 -4.36 14.37
C ASN A 14 7.20 -3.76 14.59
N LEU A 15 6.35 -3.75 13.56
CA LEU A 15 4.98 -3.24 13.66
C LEU A 15 4.14 -4.07 14.65
N PHE A 16 4.24 -5.39 14.62
CA PHE A 16 3.57 -6.26 15.59
C PHE A 16 3.93 -5.90 17.03
N LYS A 17 5.23 -5.69 17.32
CA LYS A 17 5.69 -5.30 18.67
C LYS A 17 5.09 -3.97 19.11
N GLU A 18 5.05 -2.98 18.23
CA GLU A 18 4.46 -1.67 18.52
C GLU A 18 2.95 -1.78 18.76
N LEU A 19 2.21 -2.50 17.90
CA LEU A 19 0.77 -2.68 18.06
C LEU A 19 0.43 -3.43 19.36
N ASN A 20 1.14 -4.52 19.66
CA ASN A 20 0.94 -5.30 20.87
C ASN A 20 1.38 -4.57 22.15
N ALA A 21 2.33 -3.64 22.06
CA ALA A 21 2.71 -2.80 23.21
C ALA A 21 1.59 -1.81 23.57
N ASN A 22 0.86 -1.32 22.57
CA ASN A 22 -0.19 -0.29 22.71
C ASN A 22 -1.58 -0.86 23.03
N ASP A 23 -1.87 -2.11 22.65
CA ASP A 23 -3.10 -2.81 23.04
C ASP A 23 -2.77 -4.27 23.42
N ARG A 24 -2.90 -4.57 24.72
CA ARG A 24 -2.57 -5.89 25.29
C ARG A 24 -3.78 -6.79 25.51
N SER A 25 -4.99 -6.34 25.14
CA SER A 25 -6.22 -6.94 25.65
C SER A 25 -7.14 -7.59 24.60
N GLY A 26 -6.68 -7.74 23.36
CA GLY A 26 -7.50 -8.28 22.28
C GLY A 26 -6.75 -9.11 21.24
N ASN A 27 -7.50 -9.54 20.23
CA ASN A 27 -6.94 -10.19 19.04
C ASN A 27 -6.22 -9.15 18.19
N LEU A 28 -4.98 -9.45 17.79
CA LEU A 28 -4.22 -8.63 16.87
C LEU A 28 -4.16 -9.28 15.49
N PHE A 29 -4.75 -8.63 14.48
CA PHE A 29 -4.75 -9.07 13.09
C PHE A 29 -4.43 -7.91 12.16
N PHE A 30 -3.45 -8.09 11.28
CA PHE A 30 -3.09 -7.10 10.27
C PHE A 30 -2.38 -7.77 9.08
N SER A 31 -2.30 -7.06 7.96
CA SER A 31 -1.55 -7.49 6.76
C SER A 31 -0.29 -6.63 6.60
N PRO A 32 0.88 -7.09 7.08
CA PRO A 32 2.12 -6.33 6.94
C PRO A 32 2.46 -6.04 5.48
N LEU A 33 2.20 -6.99 4.58
CA LEU A 33 2.48 -6.82 3.16
C LEU A 33 1.64 -5.70 2.53
N SER A 34 0.36 -5.59 2.91
CA SER A 34 -0.50 -4.51 2.40
C SER A 34 -0.01 -3.14 2.86
N ILE A 35 0.38 -3.02 4.13
CA ILE A 35 0.92 -1.78 4.70
C ILE A 35 2.26 -1.42 4.06
N SER A 36 3.14 -2.41 3.85
CA SER A 36 4.40 -2.19 3.13
C SER A 36 4.16 -1.72 1.70
N ALA A 37 3.19 -2.30 0.99
CA ALA A 37 2.88 -1.90 -0.38
C ALA A 37 2.40 -0.44 -0.44
N SER A 38 1.49 -0.02 0.45
CA SER A 38 1.03 1.37 0.49
C SER A 38 2.15 2.35 0.83
N LEU A 39 2.99 2.04 1.83
CA LEU A 39 4.12 2.89 2.20
C LEU A 39 5.20 2.96 1.11
N LEU A 40 5.46 1.86 0.40
CA LEU A 40 6.41 1.86 -0.71
C LEU A 40 5.88 2.63 -1.94
N MET A 41 4.57 2.63 -2.18
CA MET A 41 3.98 3.53 -3.17
C MET A 41 4.18 4.99 -2.79
N THR A 42 3.94 5.36 -1.53
CA THR A 42 4.21 6.72 -1.03
C THR A 42 5.69 7.09 -1.10
N LEU A 43 6.60 6.12 -0.88
CA LEU A 43 8.05 6.32 -0.96
C LEU A 43 8.51 6.80 -2.34
N LEU A 44 7.85 6.39 -3.44
CA LEU A 44 8.18 6.87 -4.79
C LEU A 44 8.10 8.39 -4.93
N GLY A 45 7.19 9.04 -4.18
CA GLY A 45 7.03 10.49 -4.15
C GLY A 45 7.83 11.19 -3.06
N ALA A 46 8.39 10.44 -2.10
CA ALA A 46 9.14 11.00 -0.99
C ALA A 46 10.58 11.39 -1.39
N LYS A 47 11.12 12.42 -0.75
CA LYS A 47 12.51 12.87 -0.93
C LYS A 47 13.13 13.23 0.41
N ASN A 48 14.47 13.34 0.43
CA ASN A 48 15.25 13.84 1.56
C ASN A 48 14.94 13.08 2.86
N ASN A 49 14.67 13.80 3.95
CA ASN A 49 14.43 13.19 5.25
C ASN A 49 13.18 12.29 5.27
N THR A 50 12.13 12.62 4.52
CA THR A 50 10.93 11.79 4.42
C THR A 50 11.25 10.43 3.81
N GLU A 51 12.00 10.42 2.70
CA GLU A 51 12.48 9.18 2.06
C GLU A 51 13.33 8.35 3.05
N ALA A 52 14.28 8.99 3.74
CA ALA A 52 15.16 8.32 4.68
C ALA A 52 14.41 7.67 5.85
N GLN A 53 13.42 8.37 6.43
CA GLN A 53 12.61 7.85 7.52
C GLN A 53 11.74 6.66 7.07
N MET A 54 11.14 6.75 5.89
CA MET A 54 10.32 5.67 5.34
C MET A 54 11.14 4.42 5.04
N LEU A 55 12.31 4.57 4.40
CA LEU A 55 13.25 3.46 4.15
C LEU A 55 13.63 2.75 5.46
N LYS A 56 13.95 3.53 6.51
CA LYS A 56 14.29 3.00 7.83
C LYS A 56 13.13 2.24 8.46
N ALA A 57 11.93 2.82 8.45
CA ALA A 57 10.74 2.19 9.02
C ALA A 57 10.44 0.85 8.34
N LEU A 58 10.45 0.85 7.00
CA LEU A 58 10.21 -0.34 6.17
C LEU A 58 11.36 -1.35 6.16
N SER A 59 12.49 -1.02 6.80
CA SER A 59 13.70 -1.86 6.81
C SER A 59 14.22 -2.20 5.41
N VAL A 60 14.07 -1.27 4.45
CA VAL A 60 14.54 -1.45 3.07
C VAL A 60 15.73 -0.54 2.78
N SER A 61 16.66 -1.02 1.95
CA SER A 61 17.78 -0.21 1.45
C SER A 61 17.36 0.63 0.25
N LYS A 62 18.05 1.77 0.05
CA LYS A 62 17.93 2.59 -1.17
C LYS A 62 18.75 1.97 -2.31
N ASP A 63 18.43 0.75 -2.69
CA ASP A 63 19.13 0.02 -3.77
C ASP A 63 18.50 0.22 -5.15
N GLY A 64 17.38 0.97 -5.23
CA GLY A 64 16.65 1.23 -6.46
C GLY A 64 15.85 0.04 -7.01
N GLU A 65 16.02 -1.16 -6.43
CA GLU A 65 15.36 -2.38 -6.90
C GLU A 65 14.15 -2.77 -6.06
N VAL A 66 13.97 -2.16 -4.88
CA VAL A 66 12.88 -2.48 -3.95
C VAL A 66 11.50 -2.48 -4.63
N HIS A 67 11.20 -1.47 -5.45
CA HIS A 67 9.91 -1.36 -6.14
C HIS A 67 9.73 -2.47 -7.19
N GLN A 68 10.78 -2.81 -7.94
CA GLN A 68 10.72 -3.90 -8.92
C GLN A 68 10.50 -5.26 -8.24
N ARG A 69 11.18 -5.51 -7.12
CA ARG A 69 11.05 -6.76 -6.36
C ARG A 69 9.65 -6.89 -5.75
N PHE A 70 9.11 -5.80 -5.20
CA PHE A 70 7.73 -5.79 -4.69
C PHE A 70 6.70 -5.93 -5.81
N GLY A 71 6.89 -5.29 -6.97
CA GLY A 71 5.97 -5.47 -8.10
C GLY A 71 5.90 -6.90 -8.62
N LYS A 72 7.05 -7.59 -8.65
CA LYS A 72 7.09 -9.04 -8.95
C LYS A 72 6.33 -9.87 -7.91
N LEU A 73 6.44 -9.52 -6.63
CA LEU A 73 5.72 -10.20 -5.54
C LEU A 73 4.20 -10.00 -5.67
N ILE A 74 3.75 -8.76 -5.84
CA ILE A 74 2.32 -8.41 -6.03
C ILE A 74 1.76 -9.14 -7.26
N SER A 75 2.48 -9.11 -8.38
CA SER A 75 2.09 -9.84 -9.60
C SER A 75 2.01 -11.35 -9.38
N GLY A 76 2.89 -11.90 -8.53
CA GLY A 76 2.89 -13.31 -8.17
C GLY A 76 1.69 -13.73 -7.31
N ILE A 77 1.24 -12.84 -6.42
CA ILE A 77 0.05 -13.02 -5.56
C ILE A 77 -1.22 -12.93 -6.40
N ASN A 78 -1.31 -11.95 -7.30
CA ASN A 78 -2.49 -11.71 -8.12
C ASN A 78 -2.54 -12.59 -9.38
N LYS A 79 -1.85 -13.74 -9.40
CA LYS A 79 -1.83 -14.62 -10.58
C LYS A 79 -3.24 -15.13 -10.90
N PRO A 80 -3.70 -15.01 -12.15
CA PRO A 80 -4.98 -15.59 -12.56
C PRO A 80 -4.99 -17.11 -12.33
N ARG A 81 -6.15 -17.67 -11.96
CA ARG A 81 -6.39 -19.11 -11.80
C ARG A 81 -5.55 -19.79 -10.71
N ALA A 82 -5.15 -19.05 -9.68
CA ALA A 82 -4.62 -19.63 -8.47
C ALA A 82 -5.67 -20.54 -7.79
N ASN A 83 -5.22 -21.59 -7.11
CA ASN A 83 -6.07 -22.48 -6.31
C ASN A 83 -6.38 -21.92 -4.90
N TYR A 84 -6.25 -20.60 -4.73
CA TYR A 84 -6.49 -19.88 -3.49
C TYR A 84 -7.30 -18.61 -3.76
N SER A 85 -7.99 -18.11 -2.73
CA SER A 85 -8.61 -16.79 -2.74
C SER A 85 -7.71 -15.80 -1.99
N LEU A 86 -6.84 -15.12 -2.74
CA LEU A 86 -5.95 -14.09 -2.21
C LEU A 86 -5.75 -13.03 -3.29
N SER A 87 -5.89 -11.77 -2.89
CA SER A 87 -5.68 -10.62 -3.76
C SER A 87 -5.02 -9.50 -2.99
N LEU A 88 -4.10 -8.80 -3.64
CA LEU A 88 -3.49 -7.57 -3.13
C LEU A 88 -3.72 -6.46 -4.16
N VAL A 89 -4.69 -5.59 -3.88
CA VAL A 89 -5.10 -4.51 -4.79
C VAL A 89 -4.68 -3.17 -4.20
N ASN A 90 -4.15 -2.32 -5.05
CA ASN A 90 -3.63 -1.00 -4.68
C ASN A 90 -4.30 0.07 -5.55
N ARG A 91 -4.61 1.23 -4.95
CA ARG A 91 -5.07 2.43 -5.66
C ARG A 91 -4.61 3.66 -4.91
N LEU A 92 -4.30 4.72 -5.65
CA LEU A 92 -4.14 6.06 -5.11
C LEU A 92 -5.38 6.87 -5.47
N PHE A 93 -5.86 7.66 -4.50
CA PHE A 93 -6.90 8.64 -4.72
C PHE A 93 -6.32 10.03 -4.46
N GLY A 94 -6.42 10.93 -5.44
CA GLY A 94 -5.86 12.28 -5.40
C GLY A 94 -6.92 13.35 -5.57
N GLU A 95 -6.69 14.55 -5.05
CA GLU A 95 -7.61 15.67 -5.24
C GLU A 95 -7.63 16.13 -6.71
N THR A 96 -8.82 16.35 -7.26
CA THR A 96 -8.99 16.74 -8.66
C THR A 96 -8.33 18.08 -8.99
N SER A 97 -8.28 19.00 -8.02
CA SER A 97 -7.62 20.29 -8.17
C SER A 97 -6.08 20.22 -8.15
N TYR A 98 -5.48 19.04 -7.97
CA TYR A 98 -4.03 18.88 -7.84
C TYR A 98 -3.45 18.16 -9.04
N ASP A 99 -2.26 18.60 -9.46
CA ASP A 99 -1.52 17.96 -10.54
C ASP A 99 -0.40 17.09 -9.99
N PHE A 100 -0.34 15.87 -10.50
CA PHE A 100 0.60 14.86 -10.10
C PHE A 100 1.64 14.68 -11.19
N LEU A 101 2.89 14.46 -10.79
CA LEU A 101 3.97 14.22 -11.73
C LEU A 101 3.67 12.94 -12.54
N ALA A 102 3.75 13.04 -13.87
CA ALA A 102 3.52 11.90 -14.76
C ALA A 102 4.46 10.73 -14.42
N SER A 103 5.74 11.02 -14.16
CA SER A 103 6.74 10.01 -13.78
C SER A 103 6.41 9.28 -12.47
N PHE A 104 5.71 9.93 -11.53
CA PHE A 104 5.23 9.30 -10.31
C PHE A 104 4.09 8.33 -10.63
N ILE A 105 3.10 8.76 -11.41
CA ILE A 105 1.97 7.91 -11.82
C ILE A 105 2.47 6.69 -12.61
N GLU A 106 3.36 6.90 -13.59
CA GLU A 106 3.97 5.84 -14.38
C GLU A 106 4.72 4.82 -13.49
N SER A 107 5.42 5.29 -12.46
CA SER A 107 6.12 4.40 -11.52
C SER A 107 5.15 3.58 -10.67
N ILE A 108 4.04 4.19 -10.23
CA ILE A 108 2.99 3.51 -9.46
C ILE A 108 2.33 2.41 -10.31
N GLU A 109 1.96 2.73 -11.55
CA GLU A 109 1.37 1.77 -12.48
C GLU A 109 2.35 0.62 -12.78
N LYS A 110 3.61 0.97 -13.11
CA LYS A 110 4.66 0.00 -13.46
C LYS A 110 4.98 -0.99 -12.34
N PHE A 111 5.07 -0.53 -11.10
CA PHE A 111 5.56 -1.35 -9.99
C PHE A 111 4.46 -1.93 -9.12
N TYR A 112 3.27 -1.34 -9.09
CA TYR A 112 2.21 -1.74 -8.15
C TYR A 112 0.90 -2.13 -8.83
N ASN A 113 0.84 -2.04 -10.17
CA ASN A 113 -0.39 -2.21 -10.96
C ASN A 113 -1.54 -1.37 -10.39
N ALA A 114 -1.20 -0.20 -9.85
CA ALA A 114 -2.12 0.71 -9.20
C ALA A 114 -2.33 1.93 -10.10
N GLY A 115 -3.56 2.41 -10.15
CA GLY A 115 -3.90 3.69 -10.79
C GLY A 115 -3.97 4.82 -9.78
N LEU A 116 -3.86 6.06 -10.28
CA LEU A 116 -4.29 7.26 -9.59
C LEU A 116 -5.68 7.66 -10.11
N GLU A 117 -6.65 7.74 -9.21
CA GLU A 117 -7.97 8.28 -9.50
C GLU A 117 -8.11 9.66 -8.86
N LYS A 118 -8.56 10.65 -9.65
CA LYS A 118 -8.82 12.00 -9.15
C LYS A 118 -10.26 12.07 -8.61
N LEU A 119 -10.40 12.46 -7.34
CA LEU A 119 -11.68 12.68 -6.66
C LEU A 119 -11.75 14.12 -6.13
N ASN A 120 -12.95 14.60 -5.83
CA ASN A 120 -13.16 15.96 -5.32
C ASN A 120 -13.29 15.94 -3.80
N PHE A 121 -12.16 15.84 -3.10
CA PHE A 121 -12.11 15.84 -1.65
C PHE A 121 -12.45 17.20 -1.05
N LYS A 122 -12.16 18.30 -1.76
CA LYS A 122 -12.42 19.66 -1.24
C LYS A 122 -13.88 20.05 -1.21
N VAL A 123 -14.64 19.71 -2.25
CA VAL A 123 -16.04 20.12 -2.39
C VAL A 123 -16.99 18.98 -2.05
N SER A 124 -16.62 17.74 -2.38
CA SER A 124 -17.48 16.56 -2.27
C SER A 124 -16.79 15.44 -1.49
N ALA A 125 -16.29 15.77 -0.28
CA ALA A 125 -15.57 14.84 0.58
C ALA A 125 -16.35 13.55 0.88
N GLU A 126 -17.62 13.68 1.26
CA GLU A 126 -18.47 12.51 1.59
C GLU A 126 -18.76 11.62 0.39
N ASP A 127 -18.96 12.20 -0.81
CA ASP A 127 -19.10 11.41 -2.03
C ASP A 127 -17.80 10.65 -2.34
N SER A 128 -16.65 11.31 -2.16
CA SER A 128 -15.34 10.70 -2.34
C SER A 128 -15.09 9.58 -1.33
N ARG A 129 -15.48 9.77 -0.06
CA ARG A 129 -15.39 8.75 1.00
C ARG A 129 -16.24 7.53 0.65
N ARG A 130 -17.52 7.73 0.30
CA ARG A 130 -18.43 6.66 -0.14
C ARG A 130 -17.89 5.90 -1.36
N HIS A 131 -17.33 6.62 -2.33
CA HIS A 131 -16.72 6.01 -3.51
C HIS A 131 -15.52 5.13 -3.16
N ILE A 132 -14.62 5.60 -2.29
CA ILE A 132 -13.48 4.81 -1.82
C ILE A 132 -13.96 3.56 -1.07
N ASN A 133 -14.91 3.70 -0.15
CA ASN A 133 -15.46 2.57 0.60
C ASN A 133 -16.13 1.53 -0.32
N ALA A 134 -16.94 1.97 -1.29
CA ALA A 134 -17.54 1.06 -2.27
C ALA A 134 -16.49 0.33 -3.12
N TRP A 135 -15.42 1.02 -3.53
CA TRP A 135 -14.32 0.38 -4.26
C TRP A 135 -13.59 -0.66 -3.39
N VAL A 136 -13.29 -0.35 -2.13
CA VAL A 136 -12.65 -1.29 -1.19
C VAL A 136 -13.55 -2.49 -0.93
N GLU A 137 -14.85 -2.27 -0.73
CA GLU A 137 -15.85 -3.33 -0.54
C GLU A 137 -15.86 -4.29 -1.74
N GLU A 138 -15.91 -3.76 -2.96
CA GLU A 138 -15.84 -4.56 -4.18
C GLU A 138 -14.55 -5.39 -4.24
N LYS A 139 -13.39 -4.77 -3.97
CA LYS A 139 -12.08 -5.46 -4.05
C LYS A 139 -11.85 -6.46 -2.93
N THR A 140 -12.55 -6.32 -1.82
CA THR A 140 -12.49 -7.25 -0.69
C THR A 140 -13.66 -8.23 -0.67
N SER A 141 -14.46 -8.28 -1.73
CA SER A 141 -15.64 -9.15 -1.83
C SER A 141 -16.62 -8.98 -0.67
N GLY A 142 -16.83 -7.74 -0.23
CA GLY A 142 -17.76 -7.40 0.87
C GLY A 142 -17.16 -7.50 2.27
N ILE A 143 -15.89 -7.91 2.43
CA ILE A 143 -15.30 -8.12 3.77
C ILE A 143 -15.02 -6.79 4.48
N ILE A 144 -14.57 -5.76 3.74
CA ILE A 144 -14.26 -4.44 4.30
C ILE A 144 -15.20 -3.42 3.64
N GLN A 145 -16.19 -2.93 4.40
CA GLN A 145 -17.26 -2.08 3.85
C GLN A 145 -17.11 -0.58 4.17
N ASP A 146 -16.52 -0.25 5.32
CA ASP A 146 -16.36 1.15 5.79
C ASP A 146 -14.92 1.35 6.24
N LEU A 147 -14.01 1.51 5.28
CA LEU A 147 -12.59 1.67 5.55
C LEU A 147 -12.27 3.07 6.13
N LEU A 148 -12.96 4.09 5.61
CA LEU A 148 -12.78 5.51 5.93
C LEU A 148 -14.04 6.13 6.52
#